data_AF-L0M7C0-F1
#
_entry.id   AF-L0M7C0-F1
#
_cell.length_a   1.000
_cell.length_b   1.000
_cell.length_c   1.000
_cell.angle_alpha   90.00
_cell.angle_beta   90.00
_cell.angle_gamma   90.00
#
_symmetry.space_group_name_H-M   'P 1'
#
loop_
_entity.id
_entity.type
_entity.pdbx_description
1 polymer ?
#
loop_
_entity_poly.entity_id
_entity_poly.type
_entity_poly.pdbx_seq_one_letter_code
_entity_poly.pdbx_strand_id
1 'polypeptide(L)'
;MRHLSGQEMKPFIISVVVIMLIASAASLPFILNAGFGQAPQGAEKSRVEASPNYRDGVFNNQLPTPGFTSDKNMLVAWWEFLTVKRENARPAQPLPMVATDLANIPLQEDVTVWLGHSSWYLQLAGKRILIDPVFSSYAAPFSFLNKAFAGDYPWRAQNMPEIDLLIISHDHYDHLDYATIKALIPKVKRAVVPLGVGSHLRYWGMNEERVTEADWQEQVEISPSLSVHVLPARHFSGRGIKRNQTLWASFMFVTPQRKIYYSGDSGYGPHFKAIGQQFGFVDVAILENGQYDQDWRYIHMHPEETAQAAVDLHAAAVLPGHSGRFVLAKHTWDDPYKRLAQASKGKAYRLLTPMQGEQVELANRTQQFRAWWE
;
A
#
# COMPACT_ATOMS: atom_id res chain seq x y z
N MET A 1 12.46 -30.65 46.50
CA MET A 1 12.28 -29.20 46.29
C MET A 1 13.30 -28.47 47.14
N ARG A 2 14.30 -27.80 46.54
CA ARG A 2 15.28 -26.99 47.31
C ARG A 2 14.59 -25.70 47.75
N HIS A 3 14.43 -25.52 49.06
CA HIS A 3 14.01 -24.23 49.62
C HIS A 3 15.15 -23.22 49.45
N LEU A 4 14.93 -22.17 48.66
CA LEU A 4 15.84 -21.03 48.59
C LEU A 4 15.87 -20.34 49.96
N SER A 5 17.06 -20.02 50.46
CA SER A 5 17.20 -19.27 51.70
C SER A 5 16.78 -17.80 51.50
N GLY A 6 16.36 -17.10 52.57
CA GLY A 6 15.93 -15.69 52.49
C GLY A 6 16.99 -14.73 51.94
N GLN A 7 18.26 -15.14 51.89
CA GLN A 7 19.37 -14.38 51.31
C GLN A 7 19.51 -14.57 49.79
N GLU A 8 19.15 -15.75 49.26
CA GLU A 8 19.15 -16.05 47.81
C GLU A 8 17.87 -15.55 47.11
N MET A 9 16.78 -15.39 47.85
CA MET A 9 15.52 -14.84 47.33
C MET A 9 15.61 -13.37 46.90
N LYS A 10 16.40 -12.55 47.60
CA LYS A 10 16.55 -11.11 47.30
C LYS A 10 17.13 -10.83 45.91
N PRO A 11 18.30 -11.38 45.51
CA PRO A 11 18.83 -11.16 44.17
C PRO A 11 17.93 -11.74 43.08
N PHE A 12 17.28 -12.88 43.32
CA PHE A 12 16.32 -13.46 42.38
C PHE A 12 15.09 -12.55 42.14
N ILE A 13 14.49 -12.01 43.22
CA ILE A 13 13.36 -11.09 43.12
C ILE A 13 13.77 -9.78 42.43
N ILE A 14 14.96 -9.25 42.73
CA ILE A 14 15.49 -8.06 42.05
C ILE A 14 15.68 -8.33 40.55
N SER A 15 16.24 -9.47 40.16
CA SER A 15 16.40 -9.84 38.74
C SER A 15 15.04 -9.97 38.02
N VAL A 16 14.04 -10.59 38.65
CA VAL A 16 12.69 -10.73 38.07
C VAL A 16 12.00 -9.36 37.93
N VAL A 17 12.13 -8.48 38.91
CA VAL A 17 11.58 -7.11 38.84
C VAL A 17 12.27 -6.28 37.77
N VAL A 18 13.61 -6.39 37.64
CA VAL A 18 14.36 -5.72 36.58
C VAL A 18 13.96 -6.23 35.21
N ILE A 19 13.80 -7.55 35.04
CA ILE A 19 13.30 -8.14 33.78
C ILE A 19 11.89 -7.66 33.46
N MET A 20 10.99 -7.61 34.45
CA MET A 20 9.64 -7.09 34.24
C MET A 20 9.62 -5.59 33.92
N LEU A 21 10.49 -4.78 34.54
CA LEU A 21 10.64 -3.37 34.24
C LEU A 21 11.21 -3.15 32.84
N ILE A 22 12.20 -3.94 32.41
CA ILE A 22 12.75 -3.91 31.05
C ILE A 22 11.67 -4.34 30.05
N ALA A 23 10.92 -5.41 30.32
CA ALA A 23 9.83 -5.87 29.46
C ALA A 23 8.68 -4.85 29.37
N SER A 24 8.32 -4.23 30.50
CA SER A 24 7.31 -3.16 30.55
C SER A 24 7.78 -1.93 29.80
N ALA A 25 9.00 -1.45 30.04
CA ALA A 25 9.59 -0.34 29.30
C ALA A 25 9.76 -0.65 27.80
N ALA A 26 10.02 -1.89 27.43
CA ALA A 26 10.09 -2.33 26.03
C ALA A 26 8.70 -2.43 25.38
N SER A 27 7.64 -2.73 26.14
CA SER A 27 6.25 -2.76 25.67
C SER A 27 5.59 -1.37 25.58
N LEU A 28 6.07 -0.40 26.36
CA LEU A 28 5.47 0.93 26.45
C LEU A 28 5.47 1.68 25.09
N PRO A 29 6.53 1.64 24.27
CA PRO A 29 6.49 2.18 22.90
C PRO A 29 5.48 1.49 21.99
N PHE A 30 5.19 0.20 22.19
CA PHE A 30 4.16 -0.50 21.39
C PHE A 30 2.75 -0.09 21.78
N ILE A 31 2.53 0.24 23.06
CA ILE A 31 1.23 0.69 23.58
C ILE A 31 1.00 2.19 23.28
N LEU A 32 2.06 3.00 23.30
CA LEU A 32 1.97 4.46 23.12
C LEU A 32 2.10 4.93 21.67
N ASN A 33 2.57 4.07 20.75
CA ASN A 33 2.72 4.48 19.35
C ASN A 33 1.37 4.43 18.63
N ALA A 34 0.74 5.59 18.53
CA ALA A 34 -0.53 5.77 17.81
C ALA A 34 -0.47 5.26 16.35
N GLY A 35 0.72 5.11 15.77
CA GLY A 35 0.91 4.54 14.43
C GLY A 35 0.50 3.09 14.28
N PHE A 36 0.34 2.32 15.37
CA PHE A 36 -0.29 0.98 15.32
C PHE A 36 -1.77 1.04 14.94
N GLY A 37 -2.41 2.20 15.06
CA GLY A 37 -3.85 2.35 14.83
C GLY A 37 -4.68 1.64 15.90
N GLN A 38 -5.95 1.43 15.58
CA GLN A 38 -6.92 0.77 16.44
C GLN A 38 -7.69 -0.26 15.61
N ALA A 39 -7.87 -1.49 16.13
CA ALA A 39 -8.70 -2.49 15.48
C ALA A 39 -10.19 -2.11 15.54
N PRO A 40 -11.03 -2.56 14.59
CA PRO A 40 -12.47 -2.29 14.58
C PRO A 40 -13.15 -2.71 15.89
N GLN A 41 -14.06 -1.87 16.40
CA GLN A 41 -14.81 -2.13 17.64
C GLN A 41 -16.30 -1.82 17.48
N GLY A 42 -17.12 -2.29 18.41
CA GLY A 42 -18.56 -2.00 18.43
C GLY A 42 -19.24 -2.29 17.08
N ALA A 43 -19.96 -1.29 16.55
CA ALA A 43 -20.67 -1.40 15.28
C ALA A 43 -19.75 -1.63 14.06
N GLU A 44 -18.54 -1.06 14.07
CA GLU A 44 -17.55 -1.29 12.99
C GLU A 44 -17.15 -2.76 12.94
N LYS A 45 -16.91 -3.35 14.12
CA LYS A 45 -16.56 -4.76 14.25
C LYS A 45 -17.72 -5.65 13.79
N SER A 46 -18.95 -5.34 14.17
CA SER A 46 -20.12 -6.09 13.70
C SER A 46 -20.26 -6.05 12.17
N ARG A 47 -19.95 -4.90 11.55
CA ARG A 47 -19.94 -4.78 10.08
C ARG A 47 -18.83 -5.63 9.44
N VAL A 48 -17.63 -5.63 10.03
CA VAL A 48 -16.52 -6.51 9.61
C VAL A 48 -16.91 -7.98 9.72
N GLU A 49 -17.48 -8.41 10.85
CA GLU A 49 -17.88 -9.80 11.10
C GLU A 49 -19.05 -10.26 10.22
N ALA A 50 -19.85 -9.33 9.69
CA ALA A 50 -20.91 -9.63 8.73
C ALA A 50 -20.41 -9.82 7.28
N SER A 51 -19.16 -9.48 6.99
CA SER A 51 -18.58 -9.67 5.66
C SER A 51 -18.50 -11.16 5.29
N PRO A 52 -18.87 -11.55 4.05
CA PRO A 52 -18.65 -12.93 3.58
C PRO A 52 -17.16 -13.28 3.44
N ASN A 53 -16.28 -12.28 3.48
CA ASN A 53 -14.83 -12.44 3.39
C ASN A 53 -14.17 -12.55 4.77
N TYR A 54 -14.91 -12.35 5.86
CA TYR A 54 -14.43 -12.47 7.24
C TYR A 54 -14.90 -13.79 7.87
N ARG A 55 -13.97 -14.67 8.21
CA ARG A 55 -14.24 -16.00 8.79
C ARG A 55 -13.14 -16.35 9.79
N ASP A 56 -13.50 -17.11 10.81
CA ASP A 56 -12.54 -17.58 11.84
C ASP A 56 -11.75 -16.44 12.51
N GLY A 57 -12.38 -15.26 12.64
CA GLY A 57 -11.80 -14.09 13.28
C GLY A 57 -10.79 -13.30 12.43
N VAL A 58 -10.73 -13.55 11.12
CA VAL A 58 -9.85 -12.85 10.17
C VAL A 58 -10.51 -12.68 8.79
N PHE A 59 -10.07 -11.70 8.02
CA PHE A 59 -10.31 -11.65 6.58
C PHE A 59 -9.50 -12.72 5.85
N ASN A 60 -10.09 -13.27 4.78
CA ASN A 60 -9.51 -14.36 4.00
C ASN A 60 -9.41 -13.99 2.52
N ASN A 61 -8.34 -14.46 1.87
CA ASN A 61 -8.23 -14.40 0.42
C ASN A 61 -9.22 -15.37 -0.24
N GLN A 62 -9.63 -15.07 -1.47
CA GLN A 62 -10.47 -15.96 -2.29
C GLN A 62 -9.75 -17.26 -2.70
N LEU A 63 -8.41 -17.23 -2.68
CA LEU A 63 -7.54 -18.36 -2.95
C LEU A 63 -6.66 -18.68 -1.73
N PRO A 64 -6.26 -19.95 -1.52
CA PRO A 64 -5.21 -20.28 -0.57
C PRO A 64 -3.97 -19.42 -0.77
N THR A 65 -3.59 -18.67 0.27
CA THR A 65 -2.53 -17.66 0.19
C THR A 65 -1.66 -17.77 1.44
N PRO A 66 -0.82 -18.81 1.55
CA PRO A 66 0.14 -18.91 2.65
C PRO A 66 1.10 -17.71 2.57
N GLY A 67 1.27 -17.00 3.69
CA GLY A 67 2.09 -15.78 3.74
C GLY A 67 3.59 -16.04 3.66
N PHE A 68 4.03 -17.29 3.86
CA PHE A 68 5.37 -17.75 3.59
C PHE A 68 5.26 -19.02 2.76
N THR A 69 5.95 -19.06 1.62
CA THR A 69 5.75 -20.06 0.55
C THR A 69 6.98 -20.92 0.32
N SER A 70 8.06 -20.65 1.04
CA SER A 70 9.32 -21.37 0.94
C SER A 70 9.36 -22.54 1.90
N ASP A 71 10.01 -23.63 1.49
CA ASP A 71 10.17 -24.83 2.32
C ASP A 71 11.19 -24.63 3.45
N LYS A 72 11.81 -23.44 3.52
CA LYS A 72 12.78 -23.09 4.56
C LYS A 72 12.13 -23.02 5.93
N ASN A 73 12.89 -23.36 6.96
CA ASN A 73 12.50 -23.06 8.33
C ASN A 73 12.38 -21.54 8.52
N MET A 74 11.32 -21.09 9.20
CA MET A 74 11.07 -19.68 9.51
C MET A 74 12.28 -18.97 10.13
N LEU A 75 13.03 -19.63 11.03
CA LEU A 75 14.25 -19.07 11.63
C LEU A 75 15.37 -18.83 10.62
N VAL A 76 15.54 -19.75 9.65
CA VAL A 76 16.54 -19.63 8.59
C VAL A 76 16.15 -18.49 7.64
N ALA A 77 14.89 -18.41 7.25
CA ALA A 77 14.38 -17.32 6.41
C ALA A 77 14.55 -15.94 7.08
N TRP A 78 14.25 -15.86 8.39
CA TRP A 78 14.49 -14.66 9.19
C TRP A 78 15.98 -14.31 9.27
N TRP A 79 16.84 -15.30 9.52
CA TRP A 79 18.28 -15.08 9.55
C TRP A 79 18.82 -14.58 8.21
N GLU A 80 18.40 -15.18 7.09
CA GLU A 80 18.77 -14.73 5.76
C GLU A 80 18.26 -13.31 5.48
N PHE A 81 17.01 -12.98 5.80
CA PHE A 81 16.48 -11.64 5.59
C PHE A 81 17.28 -10.55 6.33
N LEU A 82 17.84 -10.88 7.50
CA LEU A 82 18.65 -10.00 8.33
C LEU A 82 20.14 -9.97 7.94
N THR A 83 20.69 -11.09 7.43
CA THR A 83 22.14 -11.24 7.20
C THR A 83 22.57 -11.17 5.75
N VAL A 84 21.67 -11.49 4.81
CA VAL A 84 21.96 -11.39 3.38
C VAL A 84 22.10 -9.93 3.01
N LYS A 85 23.31 -9.55 2.62
CA LYS A 85 23.56 -8.23 2.02
C LYS A 85 22.77 -8.14 0.73
N ARG A 86 21.87 -7.14 0.68
CA ARG A 86 21.10 -6.82 -0.52
C ARG A 86 21.93 -5.87 -1.38
N GLU A 87 22.81 -6.44 -2.19
CA GLU A 87 23.61 -5.65 -3.11
C GLU A 87 22.69 -4.81 -4.01
N ASN A 88 22.99 -3.52 -4.14
CA ASN A 88 22.24 -2.59 -4.97
C ASN A 88 20.70 -2.56 -4.73
N ALA A 89 20.24 -2.87 -3.52
CA ALA A 89 18.82 -2.72 -3.17
C ALA A 89 18.39 -1.26 -2.95
N ARG A 90 19.35 -0.35 -2.83
CA ARG A 90 19.14 1.10 -2.83
C ARG A 90 19.92 1.73 -3.97
N PRO A 91 19.41 2.77 -4.62
CA PRO A 91 20.18 3.51 -5.60
C PRO A 91 21.33 4.26 -4.92
N ALA A 92 22.46 4.36 -5.61
CA ALA A 92 23.63 5.08 -5.11
C ALA A 92 23.44 6.60 -5.11
N GLN A 93 22.53 7.11 -5.94
CA GLN A 93 22.13 8.51 -6.04
C GLN A 93 20.61 8.61 -5.90
N PRO A 94 20.07 9.79 -5.51
CA PRO A 94 18.63 10.03 -5.59
C PRO A 94 18.08 9.70 -6.98
N LEU A 95 16.89 9.09 -7.01
CA LEU A 95 16.21 8.80 -8.28
C LEU A 95 15.84 10.12 -8.98
N PRO A 96 15.85 10.17 -10.32
CA PRO A 96 15.42 11.35 -11.05
C PRO A 96 13.94 11.63 -10.77
N MET A 97 13.62 12.92 -10.61
CA MET A 97 12.27 13.34 -10.27
C MET A 97 11.91 14.70 -10.86
N VAL A 98 10.61 14.93 -11.01
CA VAL A 98 10.02 16.21 -11.42
C VAL A 98 9.23 16.77 -10.25
N ALA A 99 9.58 17.97 -9.77
CA ALA A 99 8.89 18.62 -8.66
C ALA A 99 7.57 19.28 -9.13
N THR A 100 6.60 18.46 -9.54
CA THR A 100 5.30 18.94 -9.99
C THR A 100 4.51 19.61 -8.87
N ASP A 101 4.03 20.82 -9.14
CA ASP A 101 3.09 21.55 -8.29
C ASP A 101 1.66 21.04 -8.51
N LEU A 102 1.24 20.12 -7.65
CA LEU A 102 -0.07 19.47 -7.73
C LEU A 102 -1.23 20.44 -7.53
N ALA A 103 -1.02 21.58 -6.86
CA ALA A 103 -2.10 22.54 -6.59
C ALA A 103 -2.52 23.33 -7.83
N ASN A 104 -1.58 23.52 -8.76
CA ASN A 104 -1.75 24.33 -9.96
C ASN A 104 -2.13 23.53 -11.22
N ILE A 105 -2.33 22.22 -11.11
CA ILE A 105 -2.88 21.41 -12.20
C ILE A 105 -4.36 21.83 -12.43
N PRO A 106 -4.76 22.23 -13.65
CA PRO A 106 -6.14 22.63 -13.94
C PRO A 106 -7.12 21.47 -13.69
N LEU A 107 -8.16 21.66 -12.87
CA LEU A 107 -9.06 20.58 -12.39
C LEU A 107 -9.72 19.73 -13.49
N GLN A 108 -9.91 20.33 -14.66
CA GLN A 108 -10.53 19.78 -15.87
C GLN A 108 -9.59 18.83 -16.64
N GLU A 109 -8.31 18.80 -16.30
CA GLU A 109 -7.37 17.83 -16.82
C GLU A 109 -7.44 16.53 -16.00
N ASP A 110 -7.48 15.41 -16.72
CA ASP A 110 -7.37 14.09 -16.11
C ASP A 110 -5.92 13.63 -16.19
N VAL A 111 -5.23 13.64 -15.06
CA VAL A 111 -3.80 13.34 -14.95
C VAL A 111 -3.52 12.43 -13.76
N THR A 112 -2.40 11.72 -13.80
CA THR A 112 -1.85 11.08 -12.60
C THR A 112 -0.38 11.40 -12.43
N VAL A 113 0.05 11.48 -11.17
CA VAL A 113 1.43 11.79 -10.77
C VAL A 113 1.85 10.75 -9.74
N TRP A 114 2.93 10.04 -10.03
CA TRP A 114 3.54 9.10 -9.11
C TRP A 114 4.34 9.83 -8.03
N LEU A 115 3.98 9.66 -6.76
CA LEU A 115 4.62 10.34 -5.62
C LEU A 115 5.67 9.46 -4.91
N GLY A 116 5.92 8.26 -5.45
CA GLY A 116 6.86 7.27 -4.96
C GLY A 116 6.18 6.11 -4.24
N HIS A 117 6.78 4.91 -4.32
CA HIS A 117 6.16 3.67 -3.83
C HIS A 117 4.77 3.45 -4.43
N SER A 118 3.76 3.28 -3.59
CA SER A 118 2.35 3.16 -3.93
C SER A 118 1.57 4.48 -3.76
N SER A 119 2.24 5.60 -3.51
CA SER A 119 1.58 6.90 -3.39
C SER A 119 1.32 7.53 -4.75
N TRP A 120 0.06 7.86 -5.03
CA TRP A 120 -0.37 8.47 -6.28
C TRP A 120 -1.27 9.67 -6.04
N TYR A 121 -1.03 10.74 -6.81
CA TYR A 121 -2.03 11.77 -7.04
C TYR A 121 -2.76 11.45 -8.35
N LEU A 122 -4.09 11.42 -8.31
CA LEU A 122 -4.94 11.21 -9.47
C LEU A 122 -5.92 12.38 -9.52
N GLN A 123 -5.92 13.12 -10.62
CA GLN A 123 -6.99 14.06 -10.92
C GLN A 123 -7.88 13.44 -11.98
N LEU A 124 -9.16 13.30 -11.66
CA LEU A 124 -10.10 12.55 -12.50
C LEU A 124 -11.50 13.15 -12.37
N ALA A 125 -12.10 13.54 -13.50
CA ALA A 125 -13.43 14.15 -13.56
C ALA A 125 -13.60 15.33 -12.59
N GLY A 126 -12.61 16.22 -12.51
CA GLY A 126 -12.66 17.39 -11.64
C GLY A 126 -12.41 17.11 -10.16
N LYS A 127 -11.98 15.91 -9.80
CA LYS A 127 -11.70 15.51 -8.40
C LYS A 127 -10.21 15.29 -8.18
N ARG A 128 -9.70 15.81 -7.07
CA ARG A 128 -8.35 15.51 -6.58
C ARG A 128 -8.40 14.29 -5.68
N ILE A 129 -7.80 13.20 -6.14
CA ILE A 129 -7.78 11.89 -5.48
C ILE A 129 -6.35 11.60 -5.04
N LEU A 130 -6.18 11.26 -3.78
CA LEU A 130 -4.88 10.85 -3.22
C LEU A 130 -4.97 9.39 -2.80
N ILE A 131 -4.06 8.57 -3.30
CA ILE A 131 -4.06 7.11 -3.13
C ILE A 131 -2.81 6.72 -2.34
N ASP A 132 -3.00 5.96 -1.26
CA ASP A 132 -1.97 5.38 -0.39
C ASP A 132 -0.80 6.34 -0.07
N PRO A 133 -1.07 7.56 0.45
CA PRO A 133 -0.04 8.56 0.63
C PRO A 133 0.90 8.24 1.79
N VAL A 134 2.20 8.12 1.48
CA VAL A 134 3.29 7.95 2.45
C VAL A 134 4.38 8.99 2.17
N PHE A 135 4.33 10.11 2.90
CA PHE A 135 5.31 11.19 2.81
C PHE A 135 6.40 11.08 3.86
N SER A 136 6.24 10.19 4.84
CA SER A 136 7.29 9.87 5.80
C SER A 136 8.55 9.33 5.11
N SER A 137 9.69 9.54 5.77
CA SER A 137 11.00 9.01 5.33
C SER A 137 11.23 7.55 5.75
N TYR A 138 10.17 6.86 6.17
CA TYR A 138 10.17 5.48 6.62
C TYR A 138 8.78 4.87 6.43
N ALA A 139 8.73 3.54 6.33
CA ALA A 139 7.48 2.77 6.24
C ALA A 139 7.50 1.57 7.20
N ALA A 140 7.35 1.88 8.49
CA ALA A 140 7.45 0.93 9.58
C ALA A 140 6.82 1.50 10.87
N PRO A 141 6.53 0.68 11.89
CA PRO A 141 6.09 1.16 13.20
C PRO A 141 7.10 2.13 13.83
N PHE A 142 8.38 1.93 13.59
CA PHE A 142 9.45 2.75 14.16
C PHE A 142 10.25 3.46 13.08
N SER A 143 10.54 4.73 13.31
CA SER A 143 11.13 5.62 12.29
C SER A 143 12.50 5.20 11.79
N PHE A 144 13.24 4.37 12.53
CA PHE A 144 14.57 3.88 12.16
C PHE A 144 14.54 2.65 11.22
N LEU A 145 13.37 2.04 11.01
CA LEU A 145 13.19 0.88 10.13
C LEU A 145 12.68 1.32 8.74
N ASN A 146 12.93 0.52 7.70
CA ASN A 146 12.42 0.71 6.34
C ASN A 146 12.54 2.15 5.82
N LYS A 147 13.73 2.75 5.92
CA LYS A 147 13.98 4.11 5.44
C LYS A 147 13.73 4.27 3.94
N ALA A 148 13.18 5.42 3.55
CA ALA A 148 13.06 5.82 2.16
C ALA A 148 14.44 5.92 1.48
N PHE A 149 14.47 5.90 0.15
CA PHE A 149 15.64 6.27 -0.63
C PHE A 149 16.03 7.72 -0.34
N ALA A 150 17.30 8.06 -0.58
CA ALA A 150 17.74 9.45 -0.49
C ALA A 150 17.06 10.25 -1.60
N GLY A 151 16.61 11.46 -1.27
CA GLY A 151 15.97 12.37 -2.21
C GLY A 151 15.28 13.53 -1.50
N ASP A 152 15.09 14.63 -2.23
CA ASP A 152 14.32 15.78 -1.74
C ASP A 152 12.89 15.68 -2.27
N TYR A 153 12.05 14.94 -1.55
CA TYR A 153 10.66 14.73 -1.94
C TYR A 153 9.83 15.99 -1.64
N PRO A 154 9.32 16.70 -2.67
CA PRO A 154 8.67 17.98 -2.48
C PRO A 154 7.27 17.81 -1.87
N TRP A 155 6.59 16.68 -2.11
CA TRP A 155 5.21 16.49 -1.66
C TRP A 155 5.16 16.16 -0.17
N ARG A 156 4.50 17.05 0.58
CA ARG A 156 4.27 16.94 2.01
C ARG A 156 2.80 17.30 2.29
N ALA A 157 2.30 16.92 3.46
CA ALA A 157 0.93 17.25 3.82
C ALA A 157 0.65 18.77 3.79
N GLN A 158 1.65 19.60 4.10
CA GLN A 158 1.54 21.07 4.14
C GLN A 158 1.32 21.70 2.77
N ASN A 159 1.92 21.16 1.70
CA ASN A 159 1.80 21.72 0.35
C ASN A 159 0.84 20.94 -0.56
N MET A 160 0.22 19.86 -0.07
CA MET A 160 -0.88 19.24 -0.80
C MET A 160 -2.07 20.20 -0.98
N PRO A 161 -2.76 20.22 -2.13
CA PRO A 161 -4.04 20.91 -2.27
C PRO A 161 -5.12 20.28 -1.39
N GLU A 162 -6.34 20.83 -1.42
CA GLU A 162 -7.50 20.10 -0.92
C GLU A 162 -7.65 18.75 -1.64
N ILE A 163 -8.04 17.73 -0.89
CA ILE A 163 -8.19 16.36 -1.36
C ILE A 163 -9.68 16.03 -1.31
N ASP A 164 -10.29 15.85 -2.47
CA ASP A 164 -11.71 15.49 -2.56
C ASP A 164 -11.93 14.04 -2.12
N LEU A 165 -10.96 13.16 -2.41
CA LEU A 165 -11.03 11.74 -2.09
C LEU A 165 -9.66 11.19 -1.67
N LEU A 166 -9.60 10.64 -0.47
CA LEU A 166 -8.51 9.79 -0.01
C LEU A 166 -8.87 8.32 -0.26
N ILE A 167 -7.94 7.55 -0.83
CA ILE A 167 -8.04 6.11 -1.03
C ILE A 167 -6.93 5.45 -0.25
N ILE A 168 -7.27 4.42 0.52
CA ILE A 168 -6.32 3.55 1.21
C ILE A 168 -6.61 2.12 0.80
N SER A 169 -5.63 1.39 0.26
CA SER A 169 -5.85 0.01 -0.18
C SER A 169 -5.83 -1.02 0.92
N HIS A 170 -4.99 -0.83 1.93
CA HIS A 170 -4.89 -1.70 3.10
C HIS A 170 -4.08 -1.00 4.20
N ASP A 171 -3.97 -1.64 5.36
CA ASP A 171 -3.46 -1.01 6.57
C ASP A 171 -1.93 -1.16 6.75
N HIS A 172 -1.13 -1.57 5.77
CA HIS A 172 0.32 -1.65 5.95
C HIS A 172 0.98 -0.26 6.07
N TYR A 173 2.16 -0.21 6.68
CA TYR A 173 2.84 1.05 7.00
C TYR A 173 3.32 1.83 5.76
N ASP A 174 3.55 1.15 4.65
CA ASP A 174 3.94 1.70 3.36
C ASP A 174 2.74 2.10 2.47
N HIS A 175 1.51 1.92 2.96
CA HIS A 175 0.25 2.33 2.30
C HIS A 175 -0.59 3.26 3.17
N LEU A 176 -0.51 3.11 4.49
CA LEU A 176 -1.23 3.87 5.48
C LEU A 176 -0.25 4.43 6.52
N ASP A 177 0.31 5.60 6.23
CA ASP A 177 1.26 6.27 7.12
C ASP A 177 0.55 7.22 8.10
N TYR A 178 0.66 6.91 9.40
CA TYR A 178 0.06 7.70 10.46
C TYR A 178 0.42 9.19 10.39
N ALA A 179 1.71 9.52 10.19
CA ALA A 179 2.15 10.91 10.22
C ALA A 179 1.57 11.69 9.03
N THR A 180 1.58 11.08 7.85
CA THR A 180 0.99 11.64 6.63
C THR A 180 -0.51 11.82 6.79
N ILE A 181 -1.26 10.77 7.18
CA ILE A 181 -2.71 10.85 7.33
C ILE A 181 -3.12 11.90 8.35
N LYS A 182 -2.51 11.87 9.55
CA LYS A 182 -2.83 12.83 10.62
C LYS A 182 -2.62 14.27 10.18
N ALA A 183 -1.57 14.54 9.39
CA ALA A 183 -1.31 15.88 8.84
C ALA A 183 -2.24 16.25 7.68
N LEU A 184 -2.79 15.27 6.96
CA LEU A 184 -3.72 15.47 5.84
C LEU A 184 -5.19 15.57 6.25
N ILE A 185 -5.60 15.10 7.43
CA ILE A 185 -7.00 15.14 7.91
C ILE A 185 -7.72 16.48 7.63
N PRO A 186 -7.11 17.66 7.89
CA PRO A 186 -7.78 18.94 7.63
C PRO A 186 -8.10 19.21 6.15
N LYS A 187 -7.40 18.55 5.22
CA LYS A 187 -7.51 18.75 3.77
C LYS A 187 -8.36 17.69 3.07
N VAL A 188 -8.67 16.58 3.74
CA VAL A 188 -9.43 15.46 3.17
C VAL A 188 -10.92 15.67 3.40
N LYS A 189 -11.68 15.74 2.29
CA LYS A 189 -13.15 15.85 2.30
C LYS A 189 -13.83 14.51 2.55
N ARG A 190 -13.34 13.45 1.90
CA ARG A 190 -13.86 12.08 2.04
C ARG A 190 -12.73 11.06 1.91
N ALA A 191 -12.85 9.95 2.62
CA ALA A 191 -12.02 8.76 2.47
C ALA A 191 -12.88 7.56 2.06
N VAL A 192 -12.41 6.78 1.09
CA VAL A 192 -12.97 5.47 0.74
C VAL A 192 -11.91 4.41 0.99
N VAL A 193 -12.22 3.46 1.86
CA VAL A 193 -11.27 2.44 2.33
C VAL A 193 -11.96 1.08 2.49
N PRO A 194 -11.22 -0.04 2.52
CA PRO A 194 -11.79 -1.35 2.79
C PRO A 194 -12.34 -1.45 4.21
N LEU A 195 -13.25 -2.40 4.44
CA LEU A 195 -13.80 -2.70 5.77
C LEU A 195 -12.71 -2.83 6.84
N GLY A 196 -12.90 -2.14 7.95
CA GLY A 196 -12.02 -2.15 9.11
C GLY A 196 -10.89 -1.12 9.04
N VAL A 197 -10.43 -0.70 7.85
CA VAL A 197 -9.36 0.31 7.72
C VAL A 197 -9.79 1.66 8.27
N GLY A 198 -11.10 1.98 8.20
CA GLY A 198 -11.65 3.23 8.70
C GLY A 198 -11.49 3.41 10.21
N SER A 199 -11.37 2.31 10.96
CA SER A 199 -11.14 2.36 12.41
C SER A 199 -9.83 3.07 12.77
N HIS A 200 -8.79 2.90 11.95
CA HIS A 200 -7.52 3.63 12.09
C HIS A 200 -7.70 5.13 11.82
N LEU A 201 -8.41 5.48 10.74
CA LEU A 201 -8.64 6.89 10.38
C LEU A 201 -9.43 7.63 11.48
N ARG A 202 -10.48 6.99 12.01
CA ARG A 202 -11.29 7.53 13.10
C ARG A 202 -10.49 7.67 14.39
N TYR A 203 -9.71 6.65 14.76
CA TYR A 203 -8.79 6.72 15.91
C TYR A 203 -7.79 7.87 15.78
N TRP A 204 -7.33 8.17 14.57
CA TRP A 204 -6.41 9.29 14.31
C TRP A 204 -7.11 10.65 14.18
N GLY A 205 -8.43 10.70 14.34
CA GLY A 205 -9.21 11.95 14.43
C GLY A 205 -9.96 12.34 13.14
N MET A 206 -10.07 11.46 12.13
CA MET A 206 -10.94 11.71 10.99
C MET A 206 -12.40 11.55 11.40
N ASN A 207 -13.25 12.53 11.08
CA ASN A 207 -14.68 12.46 11.35
C ASN A 207 -15.32 11.25 10.63
N GLU A 208 -16.13 10.48 11.35
CA GLU A 208 -16.83 9.29 10.86
C GLU A 208 -17.64 9.55 9.57
N GLU A 209 -18.30 10.71 9.47
CA GLU A 209 -19.10 11.10 8.29
C GLU A 209 -18.27 11.21 7.02
N ARG A 210 -16.95 11.40 7.13
CA ARG A 210 -16.02 11.47 6.00
C ARG A 210 -15.48 10.10 5.59
N VAL A 211 -15.65 9.07 6.40
CA VAL A 211 -15.06 7.74 6.16
C VAL A 211 -16.12 6.80 5.62
N THR A 212 -16.00 6.43 4.34
CA THR A 212 -16.78 5.35 3.74
C THR A 212 -15.95 4.08 3.69
N GLU A 213 -16.32 3.09 4.50
CA GLU A 213 -15.76 1.74 4.39
C GLU A 213 -16.61 0.89 3.44
N ALA A 214 -15.98 0.01 2.67
CA ALA A 214 -16.66 -0.87 1.73
C ALA A 214 -15.98 -2.25 1.62
N ASP A 215 -16.77 -3.28 1.31
CA ASP A 215 -16.29 -4.64 1.04
C ASP A 215 -15.95 -4.82 -0.45
N TRP A 216 -15.34 -5.94 -0.82
CA TRP A 216 -15.16 -6.31 -2.22
C TRP A 216 -16.49 -6.40 -2.96
N GLN A 217 -16.46 -5.93 -4.20
CA GLN A 217 -17.60 -5.82 -5.12
C GLN A 217 -18.62 -4.73 -4.74
N GLU A 218 -18.41 -3.98 -3.66
CA GLU A 218 -19.20 -2.78 -3.37
C GLU A 218 -18.76 -1.60 -4.23
N GLN A 219 -19.72 -0.73 -4.54
CA GLN A 219 -19.53 0.50 -5.28
C GLN A 219 -19.87 1.69 -4.39
N VAL A 220 -19.03 2.71 -4.43
CA VAL A 220 -19.22 3.98 -3.75
C VAL A 220 -19.36 5.09 -4.79
N GLU A 221 -20.52 5.76 -4.80
CA GLU A 221 -20.71 6.96 -5.61
C GLU A 221 -20.01 8.15 -4.95
N ILE A 222 -19.12 8.81 -5.69
CA ILE A 222 -18.36 10.00 -5.22
C ILE A 222 -19.04 11.28 -5.71
N SER A 223 -19.52 11.26 -6.95
CA SER A 223 -20.28 12.33 -7.59
C SER A 223 -21.00 11.76 -8.81
N PRO A 224 -21.90 12.52 -9.47
CA PRO A 224 -22.60 12.05 -10.67
C PRO A 224 -21.68 11.58 -11.82
N SER A 225 -20.42 12.03 -11.85
CA SER A 225 -19.43 11.70 -12.88
C SER A 225 -18.30 10.78 -12.42
N LEU A 226 -18.30 10.32 -11.16
CA LEU A 226 -17.25 9.48 -10.61
C LEU A 226 -17.81 8.48 -9.59
N SER A 227 -17.62 7.19 -9.86
CA SER A 227 -17.78 6.11 -8.88
C SER A 227 -16.46 5.40 -8.63
N VAL A 228 -16.36 4.80 -7.44
CA VAL A 228 -15.25 3.94 -7.03
C VAL A 228 -15.78 2.57 -6.71
N HIS A 229 -15.27 1.54 -7.38
CA HIS A 229 -15.55 0.15 -7.04
C HIS A 229 -14.41 -0.38 -6.17
N VAL A 230 -14.75 -0.96 -5.03
CA VAL A 230 -13.81 -1.65 -4.16
C VAL A 230 -13.78 -3.11 -4.61
N LEU A 231 -12.62 -3.59 -5.04
CA LEU A 231 -12.48 -4.84 -5.76
C LEU A 231 -11.52 -5.80 -5.05
N PRO A 232 -11.63 -7.11 -5.30
CA PRO A 232 -10.72 -8.09 -4.73
C PRO A 232 -9.25 -7.79 -5.01
N ALA A 233 -8.43 -8.09 -4.01
CA ALA A 233 -6.98 -8.15 -4.11
C ALA A 233 -6.48 -9.40 -3.39
N ARG A 234 -5.33 -9.94 -3.81
CA ARG A 234 -4.69 -11.09 -3.16
C ARG A 234 -3.54 -10.62 -2.29
N HIS A 235 -3.83 -10.30 -1.02
CA HIS A 235 -2.84 -9.75 -0.10
C HIS A 235 -3.21 -10.09 1.36
N PHE A 236 -2.77 -9.29 2.32
CA PHE A 236 -3.10 -9.41 3.72
C PHE A 236 -3.13 -8.02 4.39
N SER A 237 -3.48 -7.96 5.68
CA SER A 237 -3.40 -6.73 6.48
C SER A 237 -2.73 -6.97 7.83
N GLY A 238 -2.22 -5.93 8.45
CA GLY A 238 -1.76 -5.95 9.82
C GLY A 238 -0.75 -4.85 10.16
N ARG A 239 -1.03 -4.16 11.27
CA ARG A 239 -0.10 -3.20 11.90
C ARG A 239 0.50 -3.70 13.20
N GLY A 240 -0.17 -4.64 13.86
CA GLY A 240 0.22 -5.19 15.16
C GLY A 240 0.45 -6.70 15.15
N ILE A 241 0.19 -7.35 16.29
CA ILE A 241 0.39 -8.79 16.45
C ILE A 241 -0.64 -9.60 15.67
N LYS A 242 -1.91 -9.17 15.67
CA LYS A 242 -2.98 -9.83 14.92
C LYS A 242 -3.01 -9.27 13.50
N ARG A 243 -2.94 -10.17 12.52
CA ARG A 243 -3.09 -9.86 11.09
C ARG A 243 -4.54 -10.03 10.66
N ASN A 244 -4.86 -9.50 9.48
CA ASN A 244 -6.12 -9.74 8.77
C ASN A 244 -7.37 -9.29 9.55
N GLN A 245 -7.23 -8.25 10.38
CA GLN A 245 -8.37 -7.67 11.12
C GLN A 245 -9.11 -6.60 10.30
N THR A 246 -8.48 -6.08 9.25
CA THR A 246 -9.08 -5.19 8.25
C THR A 246 -8.97 -5.84 6.87
N LEU A 247 -9.82 -5.43 5.93
CA LEU A 247 -9.77 -5.88 4.56
C LEU A 247 -8.65 -5.16 3.79
N TRP A 248 -8.20 -5.76 2.69
CA TRP A 248 -7.31 -5.19 1.68
C TRP A 248 -8.04 -5.18 0.34
N ALA A 249 -7.86 -4.19 -0.52
CA ALA A 249 -8.59 -4.11 -1.78
C ALA A 249 -7.79 -3.47 -2.92
N SER A 250 -8.25 -3.73 -4.13
CA SER A 250 -7.96 -2.94 -5.32
C SER A 250 -9.13 -2.00 -5.63
N PHE A 251 -8.95 -1.02 -6.52
CA PHE A 251 -9.96 -0.01 -6.82
C PHE A 251 -10.11 0.20 -8.32
N MET A 252 -11.35 0.37 -8.78
CA MET A 252 -11.65 0.90 -10.10
C MET A 252 -12.34 2.25 -9.95
N PHE A 253 -11.74 3.29 -10.53
CA PHE A 253 -12.33 4.62 -10.67
C PHE A 253 -13.02 4.69 -12.02
N VAL A 254 -14.33 4.92 -12.03
CA VAL A 254 -15.13 4.92 -13.26
C VAL A 254 -15.75 6.30 -13.46
N THR A 255 -15.48 6.87 -14.64
CA THR A 255 -16.14 8.08 -15.15
C THR A 255 -16.82 7.74 -16.49
N PRO A 256 -17.66 8.63 -17.05
CA PRO A 256 -18.20 8.43 -18.39
C PRO A 256 -17.12 8.33 -19.47
N GLN A 257 -15.93 8.88 -19.24
CA GLN A 257 -14.84 8.94 -20.22
C GLN A 257 -13.76 7.88 -20.00
N ARG A 258 -13.52 7.45 -18.75
CA ARG A 258 -12.32 6.68 -18.39
C ARG A 258 -12.57 5.68 -17.28
N LYS A 259 -11.82 4.58 -17.30
CA LYS A 259 -11.68 3.62 -16.20
C LYS A 259 -10.23 3.49 -15.78
N ILE A 260 -9.93 3.84 -14.53
CA ILE A 260 -8.58 3.76 -13.96
C ILE A 260 -8.57 2.68 -12.88
N TYR A 261 -7.66 1.71 -12.99
CA TYR A 261 -7.52 0.64 -12.01
C TYR A 261 -6.29 0.86 -11.14
N TYR A 262 -6.40 0.60 -9.84
CA TYR A 262 -5.29 0.59 -8.89
C TYR A 262 -5.28 -0.74 -8.14
N SER A 263 -4.19 -1.50 -8.23
CA SER A 263 -4.12 -2.86 -7.67
C SER A 263 -3.96 -2.93 -6.15
N GLY A 264 -3.46 -1.87 -5.51
CA GLY A 264 -2.77 -2.03 -4.22
C GLY A 264 -1.59 -2.99 -4.38
N ASP A 265 -1.32 -3.80 -3.35
CA ASP A 265 -0.28 -4.84 -3.36
C ASP A 265 -0.84 -6.23 -3.67
N SER A 266 -1.70 -6.28 -4.69
CA SER A 266 -2.37 -7.52 -5.05
C SER A 266 -1.42 -8.47 -5.76
N GLY A 267 -1.14 -9.63 -5.14
CA GLY A 267 -0.52 -10.76 -5.83
C GLY A 267 -1.39 -11.29 -6.98
N TYR A 268 -0.78 -12.07 -7.87
CA TYR A 268 -1.46 -12.55 -9.06
C TYR A 268 -2.54 -13.60 -8.77
N GLY A 269 -3.62 -13.57 -9.56
CA GLY A 269 -4.77 -14.45 -9.41
C GLY A 269 -5.88 -14.21 -10.45
N PRO A 270 -6.92 -15.07 -10.45
CA PRO A 270 -8.02 -15.02 -11.42
C PRO A 270 -8.90 -13.78 -11.27
N HIS A 271 -8.80 -13.04 -10.15
CA HIS A 271 -9.53 -11.79 -9.95
C HIS A 271 -9.19 -10.74 -11.00
N PHE A 272 -7.94 -10.67 -11.50
CA PHE A 272 -7.59 -9.72 -12.56
C PHE A 272 -8.40 -9.96 -13.84
N LYS A 273 -8.51 -11.23 -14.26
CA LYS A 273 -9.32 -11.62 -15.42
C LYS A 273 -10.81 -11.36 -15.18
N ALA A 274 -11.32 -11.68 -13.99
CA ALA A 274 -12.70 -11.40 -13.63
C ALA A 274 -13.01 -9.90 -13.65
N ILE A 275 -12.10 -9.06 -13.16
CA ILE A 275 -12.22 -7.59 -13.21
C ILE A 275 -12.19 -7.10 -14.66
N GLY A 276 -11.26 -7.59 -15.50
CA GLY A 276 -11.21 -7.26 -16.92
C GLY A 276 -12.51 -7.62 -17.65
N GLN A 277 -13.11 -8.76 -17.33
CA GLN A 277 -14.42 -9.18 -17.85
C GLN A 277 -15.56 -8.29 -17.35
N GLN A 278 -15.56 -7.93 -16.06
CA GLN A 278 -16.60 -7.11 -15.43
C GLN A 278 -16.65 -5.69 -16.02
N PHE A 279 -15.49 -5.06 -16.26
CA PHE A 279 -15.42 -3.67 -16.72
C PHE A 279 -15.19 -3.53 -18.24
N GLY A 280 -14.89 -4.65 -18.91
CA GLY A 280 -14.66 -4.78 -20.34
C GLY A 280 -13.30 -4.25 -20.81
N PHE A 281 -12.90 -3.07 -20.32
CA PHE A 281 -11.68 -2.36 -20.69
C PHE A 281 -11.23 -1.43 -19.55
N VAL A 282 -9.92 -1.25 -19.42
CA VAL A 282 -9.28 -0.35 -18.46
C VAL A 282 -8.36 0.62 -19.22
N ASP A 283 -8.57 1.93 -19.08
CA ASP A 283 -7.74 2.92 -19.79
C ASP A 283 -6.32 2.93 -19.25
N VAL A 284 -6.17 2.96 -17.93
CA VAL A 284 -4.88 2.92 -17.25
C VAL A 284 -4.97 2.02 -16.03
N ALA A 285 -4.04 1.07 -15.93
CA ALA A 285 -3.87 0.22 -14.76
C ALA A 285 -2.58 0.62 -14.03
N ILE A 286 -2.72 1.13 -12.81
CA ILE A 286 -1.63 1.29 -11.85
C ILE A 286 -1.47 -0.05 -11.14
N LEU A 287 -0.39 -0.75 -11.46
CA LEU A 287 -0.17 -2.11 -11.00
C LEU A 287 1.07 -2.20 -10.12
N GLU A 288 0.98 -3.02 -9.08
CA GLU A 288 2.10 -3.42 -8.25
C GLU A 288 3.26 -3.91 -9.12
N ASN A 289 4.45 -3.40 -8.87
CA ASN A 289 5.67 -3.81 -9.57
C ASN A 289 6.89 -3.63 -8.67
N GLY A 290 6.94 -4.37 -7.56
CA GLY A 290 8.03 -4.29 -6.61
C GLY A 290 7.78 -5.12 -5.37
N GLN A 291 8.80 -5.23 -4.52
CA GLN A 291 8.75 -5.94 -3.24
C GLN A 291 8.42 -7.43 -3.34
N TYR A 292 8.60 -8.03 -4.50
CA TYR A 292 8.36 -9.46 -4.71
C TYR A 292 9.58 -10.31 -4.27
N ASP A 293 9.30 -11.57 -3.94
CA ASP A 293 10.30 -12.61 -3.70
C ASP A 293 9.65 -13.98 -3.81
N GLN A 294 10.45 -15.02 -4.08
CA GLN A 294 9.96 -16.39 -4.12
C GLN A 294 9.35 -16.83 -2.79
N ASP A 295 9.85 -16.31 -1.66
CA ASP A 295 9.39 -16.69 -0.33
C ASP A 295 7.94 -16.20 -0.04
N TRP A 296 7.39 -15.25 -0.79
CA TRP A 296 6.03 -14.72 -0.62
C TRP A 296 5.30 -14.44 -1.94
N ARG A 297 5.60 -15.23 -2.97
CA ARG A 297 5.12 -15.09 -4.36
C ARG A 297 3.61 -14.96 -4.58
N TYR A 298 2.77 -15.22 -3.58
CA TYR A 298 1.31 -15.12 -3.71
C TYR A 298 0.74 -13.75 -3.34
N ILE A 299 1.50 -12.92 -2.64
CA ILE A 299 1.03 -11.64 -2.11
C ILE A 299 1.74 -10.43 -2.73
N HIS A 300 2.75 -10.65 -3.56
CA HIS A 300 3.41 -9.61 -4.35
C HIS A 300 3.71 -10.15 -5.74
N MET A 301 3.32 -9.44 -6.79
CA MET A 301 3.50 -9.89 -8.17
C MET A 301 4.97 -9.82 -8.59
N HIS A 302 5.45 -10.88 -9.24
CA HIS A 302 6.63 -10.74 -10.10
C HIS A 302 6.32 -9.85 -11.31
N PRO A 303 7.30 -9.13 -11.88
CA PRO A 303 7.05 -8.20 -12.99
C PRO A 303 6.40 -8.86 -14.23
N GLU A 304 6.67 -10.14 -14.47
CA GLU A 304 6.02 -10.92 -15.53
C GLU A 304 4.55 -11.19 -15.23
N GLU A 305 4.19 -11.38 -13.95
CA GLU A 305 2.81 -11.50 -13.50
C GLU A 305 2.09 -10.14 -13.57
N THR A 306 2.78 -9.03 -13.25
CA THR A 306 2.26 -7.67 -13.48
C THR A 306 1.92 -7.45 -14.96
N ALA A 307 2.81 -7.88 -15.88
CA ALA A 307 2.55 -7.82 -17.31
C ALA A 307 1.36 -8.70 -17.73
N GLN A 308 1.17 -9.85 -17.09
CA GLN A 308 0.02 -10.73 -17.36
C GLN A 308 -1.28 -10.17 -16.78
N ALA A 309 -1.26 -9.63 -15.56
CA ALA A 309 -2.40 -8.97 -14.93
C ALA A 309 -2.93 -7.81 -15.79
N ALA A 310 -2.03 -7.03 -16.40
CA ALA A 310 -2.40 -5.98 -17.35
C ALA A 310 -3.17 -6.51 -18.57
N VAL A 311 -2.76 -7.67 -19.11
CA VAL A 311 -3.47 -8.34 -20.21
C VAL A 311 -4.84 -8.82 -19.74
N ASP A 312 -4.90 -9.47 -18.58
CA ASP A 312 -6.15 -10.02 -18.03
C ASP A 312 -7.18 -8.93 -17.66
N LEU A 313 -6.70 -7.75 -17.28
CA LEU A 313 -7.52 -6.55 -17.06
C LEU A 313 -8.01 -5.88 -18.34
N HIS A 314 -7.52 -6.30 -19.51
CA HIS A 314 -7.69 -5.59 -20.78
C HIS A 314 -7.25 -4.11 -20.68
N ALA A 315 -6.09 -3.86 -20.07
CA ALA A 315 -5.55 -2.52 -19.90
C ALA A 315 -5.04 -1.93 -21.23
N ALA A 316 -5.29 -0.64 -21.48
CA ALA A 316 -4.69 0.11 -22.59
C ALA A 316 -3.27 0.57 -22.26
N ALA A 317 -3.04 0.93 -21.01
CA ALA A 317 -1.76 1.39 -20.51
C ALA A 317 -1.51 0.91 -19.08
N VAL A 318 -0.24 0.75 -18.74
CA VAL A 318 0.22 0.26 -17.43
C VAL A 318 1.20 1.25 -16.82
N LEU A 319 0.97 1.58 -15.56
CA LEU A 319 1.89 2.33 -14.71
C LEU A 319 2.42 1.42 -13.61
N PRO A 320 3.74 1.20 -13.50
CA PRO A 320 4.32 0.43 -12.40
C PRO A 320 4.31 1.23 -11.09
N GLY A 321 3.73 0.66 -10.03
CA GLY A 321 3.78 1.15 -8.66
C GLY A 321 4.65 0.31 -7.73
N HIS A 322 4.56 0.56 -6.42
CA HIS A 322 5.15 -0.22 -5.31
C HIS A 322 6.69 -0.38 -5.30
N SER A 323 7.38 0.30 -6.22
CA SER A 323 8.85 0.37 -6.32
C SER A 323 9.35 1.81 -6.06
N GLY A 324 10.65 2.05 -6.12
CA GLY A 324 11.20 3.41 -6.21
C GLY A 324 11.23 4.26 -4.93
N ARG A 325 10.95 3.68 -3.75
CA ARG A 325 11.05 4.46 -2.50
C ARG A 325 11.58 3.68 -1.30
N PHE A 326 11.20 2.43 -1.10
CA PHE A 326 11.59 1.64 0.07
C PHE A 326 12.25 0.32 -0.32
N VAL A 327 13.06 -0.23 0.58
CA VAL A 327 13.64 -1.58 0.46
C VAL A 327 12.86 -2.53 1.36
N LEU A 328 11.89 -3.25 0.79
CA LEU A 328 11.06 -4.22 1.51
C LEU A 328 11.29 -5.66 1.02
N ALA A 329 11.94 -5.85 -0.13
CA ALA A 329 12.36 -7.15 -0.65
C ALA A 329 13.88 -7.25 -0.91
N LYS A 330 14.28 -8.35 -1.57
CA LYS A 330 15.67 -8.75 -1.79
C LYS A 330 16.22 -8.36 -3.18
N HIS A 331 15.36 -7.96 -4.13
CA HIS A 331 15.78 -7.56 -5.47
C HIS A 331 16.53 -6.21 -5.47
N THR A 332 17.28 -5.90 -6.54
CA THR A 332 17.90 -4.57 -6.70
C THR A 332 16.82 -3.51 -6.94
N TRP A 333 17.13 -2.24 -6.68
CA TRP A 333 16.11 -1.17 -6.76
C TRP A 333 15.50 -0.98 -8.15
N ASP A 334 16.27 -1.31 -9.20
CA ASP A 334 15.95 -1.12 -10.63
C ASP A 334 15.39 -2.36 -11.31
N ASP A 335 15.55 -3.55 -10.72
CA ASP A 335 15.13 -4.82 -11.30
C ASP A 335 13.64 -4.88 -11.66
N PRO A 336 12.69 -4.35 -10.84
CA PRO A 336 11.28 -4.36 -11.21
C PRO A 336 10.99 -3.59 -12.51
N TYR A 337 11.67 -2.46 -12.75
CA TYR A 337 11.47 -1.68 -13.98
C TYR A 337 12.03 -2.41 -15.20
N LYS A 338 13.25 -2.96 -15.08
CA LYS A 338 13.92 -3.70 -16.15
C LYS A 338 13.12 -4.93 -16.58
N ARG A 339 12.66 -5.74 -15.63
CA ARG A 339 11.91 -6.96 -15.89
C ARG A 339 10.51 -6.67 -16.43
N LEU A 340 9.80 -5.68 -15.88
CA LEU A 340 8.50 -5.30 -16.41
C LEU A 340 8.65 -4.78 -17.84
N ALA A 341 9.61 -3.89 -18.11
CA ALA A 341 9.87 -3.38 -19.46
C ALA A 341 10.15 -4.50 -20.46
N GLN A 342 10.90 -5.53 -20.06
CA GLN A 342 11.13 -6.71 -20.88
C GLN A 342 9.85 -7.55 -21.06
N ALA A 343 9.09 -7.80 -20.01
CA ALA A 343 7.86 -8.59 -20.04
C ALA A 343 6.71 -7.90 -20.82
N SER A 344 6.75 -6.57 -20.92
CA SER A 344 5.80 -5.76 -21.69
C SER A 344 6.08 -5.75 -23.19
N LYS A 345 7.24 -6.22 -23.66
CA LYS A 345 7.55 -6.26 -25.10
C LYS A 345 6.54 -7.13 -25.86
N GLY A 346 5.96 -6.56 -26.92
CA GLY A 346 4.97 -7.24 -27.77
C GLY A 346 3.58 -7.38 -27.15
N LYS A 347 3.32 -6.80 -25.97
CA LYS A 347 1.97 -6.74 -25.39
C LYS A 347 1.17 -5.60 -26.03
N ALA A 348 -0.16 -5.73 -26.02
CA ALA A 348 -1.06 -4.76 -26.65
C ALA A 348 -1.18 -3.43 -25.87
N TYR A 349 -0.88 -3.44 -24.57
CA TYR A 349 -0.89 -2.24 -23.73
C TYR A 349 0.39 -1.44 -23.91
N ARG A 350 0.33 -0.15 -23.59
CA ARG A 350 1.50 0.73 -23.47
C ARG A 350 2.05 0.70 -22.06
N LEU A 351 3.33 0.39 -21.90
CA LEU A 351 4.02 0.60 -20.62
C LEU A 351 4.38 2.09 -20.50
N LEU A 352 3.90 2.74 -19.44
CA LEU A 352 4.20 4.13 -19.10
C LEU A 352 5.20 4.16 -17.95
N THR A 353 6.30 4.90 -18.12
CA THR A 353 7.43 4.90 -17.17
C THR A 353 7.78 6.32 -16.73
N PRO A 354 6.83 7.09 -16.16
CA PRO A 354 7.13 8.43 -15.68
C PRO A 354 8.25 8.38 -14.63
N MET A 355 9.08 9.43 -14.61
CA MET A 355 9.88 9.71 -13.41
C MET A 355 8.95 10.02 -12.24
N GLN A 356 9.44 9.89 -11.02
CA GLN A 356 8.65 10.30 -9.85
C GLN A 356 8.28 11.78 -9.97
N GLY A 357 7.00 12.10 -9.86
CA GLY A 357 6.47 13.44 -10.02
C GLY A 357 6.20 13.89 -11.45
N GLU A 358 6.61 13.13 -12.47
CA GLU A 358 6.29 13.45 -13.86
C GLU A 358 4.79 13.22 -14.11
N GLN A 359 4.13 14.18 -14.76
CA GLN A 359 2.70 14.10 -15.03
C GLN A 359 2.42 13.13 -16.17
N VAL A 360 1.44 12.26 -15.98
CA VAL A 360 0.88 11.39 -17.01
C VAL A 360 -0.49 11.92 -17.39
N GLU A 361 -0.62 12.42 -18.62
CA GLU A 361 -1.90 12.88 -19.15
C GLU A 361 -2.75 11.66 -19.57
N LEU A 362 -3.84 11.39 -18.85
CA LEU A 362 -4.66 10.17 -19.06
C LEU A 362 -5.34 10.15 -20.44
N ALA A 363 -5.48 11.32 -21.07
CA ALA A 363 -5.99 11.45 -22.45
C ALA A 363 -4.92 11.16 -23.52
N ASN A 364 -3.65 11.39 -23.20
CA ASN A 364 -2.59 11.49 -24.19
C ASN A 364 -2.02 10.11 -24.53
N ARG A 365 -2.54 9.53 -25.61
CA ARG A 365 -2.10 8.22 -26.10
C ARG A 365 -0.73 8.22 -26.78
N THR A 366 -0.07 9.37 -26.87
CA THR A 366 1.21 9.53 -27.58
C THR A 366 2.35 9.99 -26.67
N GLN A 367 2.06 10.39 -25.42
CA GLN A 367 3.08 10.80 -24.46
C GLN A 367 4.15 9.72 -24.30
N GLN A 368 5.41 10.10 -24.42
CA GLN A 368 6.55 9.18 -24.33
C GLN A 368 7.24 9.33 -22.99
N PHE A 369 7.76 8.23 -22.49
CA PHE A 369 8.53 8.18 -21.25
C PHE A 369 9.86 7.48 -21.50
N ARG A 370 10.89 7.88 -20.75
CA ARG A 370 12.22 7.28 -20.85
C ARG A 370 12.33 6.10 -19.90
N ALA A 371 13.23 5.17 -20.20
CA ALA A 371 13.74 4.20 -19.23
C ALA A 371 14.73 4.88 -18.29
N TRP A 372 14.24 5.74 -17.39
CA TRP A 372 15.06 6.62 -16.55
C TRP A 372 15.96 5.89 -15.54
N TRP A 373 15.78 4.58 -15.39
CA TRP A 373 16.62 3.70 -14.55
C TRP A 373 17.87 3.18 -15.27
N GLU A 374 18.04 3.47 -16.58
CA GLU A 374 19.19 3.05 -17.40
C GLU A 374 20.42 3.97 -17.26
#